data_AF-A0A6B9YAE6-F1
#
_entry.id   AF-A0A6B9YAE6-F1
#
_cell.length_a   1.000
_cell.length_b   1.000
_cell.length_c   1.000
_cell.angle_alpha   90.00
_cell.angle_beta   90.00
_cell.angle_gamma   90.00
#
_symmetry.space_group_name_H-M   'P 1'
#
loop_
_entity.id
_entity.type
_entity.pdbx_description
1 polymer ?
#
loop_
_entity_poly.entity_id
_entity_poly.type
_entity_poly.pdbx_seq_one_letter_code
_entity_poly.pdbx_strand_id
1 'polypeptide(L)'
;MQNRTYRRIWPVFIILAIAVLLIYYTQQPDEVYGNDRASIVKVIHTIEGYEKKSIEILDIKDIGKQRLVGFLSDNQPGYMRFTRNPEGNYEWDHIEVDRQDSFHMFLPVTSHQTEQMMFVMNHHNEVANMTVDINGQQQELKFPANQDAVKWIELPESSDGSYSFQHYKYYDKDGKQLEDL
;
A
#
# COMPACT_ATOMS: atom_id res chain seq x y z
N MET A 1 19.15 50.34 43.99
CA MET A 1 17.81 49.75 44.19
C MET A 1 17.21 49.43 42.82
N GLN A 2 17.58 48.30 42.21
CA GLN A 2 17.10 47.89 40.88
C GLN A 2 16.99 46.37 40.94
N ASN A 3 15.77 45.83 41.19
CA ASN A 3 15.39 44.42 40.98
C ASN A 3 13.97 44.12 41.51
N ARG A 4 12.97 44.95 41.18
CA ARG A 4 11.56 44.61 41.46
C ARG A 4 10.68 44.49 40.22
N THR A 5 11.11 45.00 39.07
CA THR A 5 10.35 44.91 37.81
C THR A 5 10.49 43.56 37.12
N TYR A 6 11.65 42.90 37.15
CA TYR A 6 11.87 41.59 36.52
C TYR A 6 11.00 40.46 37.09
N ARG A 7 10.64 40.53 38.38
CA ARG A 7 9.90 39.48 39.08
C ARG A 7 8.41 39.39 38.67
N ARG A 8 7.87 40.42 37.98
CA ARG A 8 6.47 40.46 37.52
C ARG A 8 6.29 40.06 36.05
N ILE A 9 7.37 40.01 35.27
CA ILE A 9 7.34 39.69 33.83
C ILE A 9 7.48 38.18 33.61
N TRP A 10 8.18 37.49 34.52
CA TRP A 10 8.38 36.04 34.48
C TRP A 10 7.10 35.19 34.36
N PRO A 11 6.00 35.47 35.11
CA PRO A 11 4.75 34.72 34.93
C PRO A 11 4.15 34.90 33.52
N VAL A 12 4.32 36.07 32.90
CA VAL A 12 3.84 36.33 31.54
C VAL A 12 4.61 35.49 30.52
N PHE A 13 5.93 35.39 30.66
CA PHE A 13 6.76 34.54 29.81
C PHE A 13 6.42 33.05 29.96
N ILE A 14 6.12 32.59 31.18
CA ILE A 14 5.70 31.20 31.43
C ILE A 14 4.36 30.91 30.75
N ILE A 15 3.38 31.81 30.87
CA ILE A 15 2.07 31.66 30.21
C ILE A 15 2.24 31.65 28.68
N LEU A 16 3.09 32.52 28.14
CA LEU A 16 3.36 32.56 26.70
C LEU A 16 4.02 31.26 26.22
N ALA A 17 4.98 30.72 26.98
CA ALA A 17 5.65 29.47 26.66
C ALA A 17 4.68 28.28 26.69
N ILE A 18 3.78 28.23 27.68
CA ILE A 18 2.71 27.21 27.76
C ILE A 18 1.75 27.33 26.59
N ALA A 19 1.34 28.55 26.20
CA ALA A 19 0.48 28.77 25.06
C ALA A 19 1.12 28.31 23.74
N VAL A 20 2.41 28.59 23.54
CA VAL A 20 3.18 28.11 22.38
C VAL A 20 3.28 26.58 22.38
N LEU A 21 3.55 25.96 23.53
CA LEU A 21 3.58 24.50 23.67
C LEU A 21 2.22 23.86 23.40
N LEU A 22 1.13 24.47 23.85
CA LEU A 22 -0.23 24.00 23.58
C LEU A 22 -0.57 24.11 22.09
N ILE A 23 -0.27 25.26 21.45
CA ILE A 23 -0.47 25.44 20.01
C ILE A 23 0.35 24.42 19.22
N TYR A 24 1.61 24.22 19.59
CA TYR A 24 2.48 23.20 18.98
C TYR A 24 1.91 21.78 19.14
N TYR A 25 1.38 21.45 20.32
CA TYR A 25 0.77 20.15 20.58
C TYR A 25 -0.55 19.95 19.82
N THR A 26 -1.35 21.01 19.65
CA THR A 26 -2.58 20.97 18.85
C THR A 26 -2.33 21.05 17.34
N GLN A 27 -1.13 21.47 16.93
CA GLN A 27 -0.68 21.48 15.53
C GLN A 27 0.11 20.20 15.17
N GLN A 28 0.03 19.15 16.00
CA GLN A 28 0.42 17.83 15.50
C GLN A 28 -0.38 17.60 14.21
N PRO A 29 0.31 17.22 13.11
CA PRO A 29 -0.37 17.02 11.84
C PRO A 29 -1.51 16.02 12.09
N ASP A 30 -2.72 16.37 11.63
CA ASP A 30 -3.85 15.45 11.62
C ASP A 30 -3.32 14.09 11.17
N GLU A 31 -3.55 13.04 11.97
CA GLU A 31 -3.10 11.70 11.64
C GLU A 31 -3.48 11.40 10.19
N VAL A 32 -2.48 11.10 9.36
CA VAL A 32 -2.71 10.90 7.94
C VAL A 32 -3.25 9.48 7.78
N TYR A 33 -4.52 9.36 7.39
CA TYR A 33 -5.19 8.07 7.18
C TYR A 33 -5.18 7.65 5.71
N GLY A 34 -5.54 6.40 5.42
CA GLY A 34 -5.73 5.85 4.08
C GLY A 34 -7.16 5.98 3.54
N ASN A 35 -7.91 7.00 3.94
CA ASN A 35 -9.33 7.15 3.64
C ASN A 35 -9.64 7.47 2.16
N ASP A 36 -8.72 8.14 1.47
CA ASP A 36 -8.85 8.49 0.06
C ASP A 36 -7.49 8.43 -0.66
N ARG A 37 -7.49 8.55 -1.99
CA ARG A 37 -6.25 8.45 -2.80
C ARG A 37 -5.18 9.46 -2.37
N ALA A 38 -5.56 10.71 -2.10
CA ALA A 38 -4.60 11.74 -1.73
C ALA A 38 -4.03 11.49 -0.34
N SER A 39 -4.88 11.02 0.59
CA SER A 39 -4.45 10.66 1.94
C SER A 39 -3.53 9.44 1.93
N ILE A 40 -3.82 8.40 1.13
CA ILE A 40 -2.94 7.23 0.93
C ILE A 40 -1.55 7.66 0.44
N VAL A 41 -1.46 8.51 -0.59
CA VAL A 41 -0.18 9.00 -1.10
C VAL A 41 0.60 9.74 -0.01
N LYS A 42 -0.08 10.59 0.78
CA LYS A 42 0.55 11.27 1.91
C LYS A 42 1.09 10.28 2.94
N VAL A 43 0.33 9.22 3.27
CA VAL A 43 0.83 8.17 4.17
C VAL A 43 2.10 7.55 3.60
N ILE A 44 2.10 7.14 2.32
CA ILE A 44 3.30 6.55 1.69
C ILE A 44 4.51 7.49 1.80
N HIS A 45 4.33 8.78 1.55
CA HIS A 45 5.40 9.78 1.68
C HIS A 45 5.88 10.02 3.13
N THR A 46 5.14 9.56 4.14
CA THR A 46 5.61 9.60 5.54
C THR A 46 6.49 8.40 5.92
N ILE A 47 6.54 7.37 5.07
CA ILE A 47 7.29 6.14 5.33
C ILE A 47 8.75 6.32 4.89
N GLU A 48 9.68 5.90 5.74
CA GLU A 48 11.12 5.99 5.47
C GLU A 48 11.48 5.26 4.16
N GLY A 49 12.18 5.97 3.26
CA GLY A 49 12.60 5.47 1.95
C GLY A 49 11.60 5.73 0.82
N TYR A 50 10.41 6.28 1.12
CA TYR A 50 9.38 6.59 0.15
C TYR A 50 9.10 8.09 -0.02
N GLU A 51 9.74 8.96 0.76
CA GLU A 51 9.40 10.38 0.94
C GLU A 51 9.47 11.21 -0.34
N LYS A 52 10.27 10.78 -1.31
CA LYS A 52 10.49 11.46 -2.60
C LYS A 52 10.11 10.61 -3.80
N LYS A 53 9.51 9.45 -3.57
CA LYS A 53 9.10 8.53 -4.63
C LYS A 53 7.89 9.07 -5.37
N SER A 54 7.85 8.90 -6.69
CA SER A 54 6.60 9.10 -7.42
C SER A 54 5.65 7.98 -7.06
N ILE A 55 4.44 8.32 -6.62
CA ILE A 55 3.43 7.34 -6.22
C ILE A 55 2.23 7.47 -7.15
N GLU A 56 1.87 6.37 -7.81
CA GLU A 56 0.67 6.28 -8.62
C GLU A 56 -0.23 5.19 -8.05
N ILE A 57 -1.36 5.58 -7.47
CA ILE A 57 -2.37 4.61 -7.01
C ILE A 57 -3.09 4.08 -8.24
N LEU A 58 -3.02 2.78 -8.49
CA LEU A 58 -3.69 2.16 -9.62
C LEU A 58 -5.11 1.75 -9.22
N ASP A 59 -5.24 0.96 -8.16
CA ASP A 59 -6.54 0.48 -7.69
C ASP A 59 -6.61 0.34 -6.16
N ILE A 60 -7.84 0.41 -5.65
CA ILE A 60 -8.15 0.28 -4.22
C ILE A 60 -9.30 -0.70 -4.06
N LYS A 61 -9.12 -1.70 -3.21
CA LYS A 61 -10.16 -2.69 -2.90
C LYS A 61 -10.34 -2.83 -1.40
N ASP A 62 -11.59 -2.71 -0.96
CA ASP A 62 -11.97 -2.90 0.45
C ASP A 62 -12.50 -4.32 0.67
N ILE A 63 -11.97 -5.02 1.68
CA ILE A 63 -12.38 -6.38 2.07
C ILE A 63 -12.57 -6.41 3.58
N GLY A 64 -13.82 -6.49 4.02
CA GLY A 64 -14.15 -6.42 5.44
C GLY A 64 -13.64 -5.12 6.07
N LYS A 65 -12.71 -5.24 7.03
CA LYS A 65 -12.04 -4.08 7.66
C LYS A 65 -10.75 -3.66 6.97
N GLN A 66 -10.29 -4.40 5.97
CA GLN A 66 -9.04 -4.12 5.28
C GLN A 66 -9.29 -3.27 4.04
N ARG A 67 -8.36 -2.37 3.76
CA ARG A 67 -8.24 -1.67 2.48
C ARG A 67 -6.90 -2.03 1.87
N LEU A 68 -6.96 -2.60 0.68
CA LEU A 68 -5.82 -3.04 -0.10
C LEU A 68 -5.61 -2.05 -1.24
N VAL A 69 -4.39 -1.62 -1.43
CA VAL A 69 -4.03 -0.61 -2.43
C VAL A 69 -2.91 -1.14 -3.29
N GLY A 70 -3.17 -1.28 -4.59
CA GLY A 70 -2.13 -1.54 -5.58
C GLY A 70 -1.65 -0.22 -6.18
N PHE A 71 -0.35 -0.01 -6.21
CA PHE A 71 0.25 1.25 -6.64
C PHE A 71 1.61 1.03 -7.33
N LEU A 72 2.11 2.07 -7.99
CA LEU A 72 3.47 2.12 -8.49
C LEU A 72 4.28 3.12 -7.65
N SER A 73 5.50 2.72 -7.25
CA SER A 73 6.49 3.59 -6.62
C SER A 73 7.69 3.73 -7.54
N ASP A 74 7.95 4.91 -8.11
CA ASP A 74 8.94 5.10 -9.18
C ASP A 74 8.77 4.06 -10.31
N ASN A 75 7.51 3.85 -10.73
CA ASN A 75 7.11 2.83 -11.72
C ASN A 75 7.28 1.37 -11.27
N GLN A 76 7.59 1.10 -10.00
CA GLN A 76 7.77 -0.25 -9.48
C GLN A 76 6.49 -0.77 -8.81
N PRO A 77 6.03 -1.99 -9.12
CA PRO A 77 4.86 -2.61 -8.50
C PRO A 77 4.91 -2.59 -6.97
N GLY A 78 3.85 -2.08 -6.36
CA GLY A 78 3.72 -1.97 -4.92
C GLY A 78 2.33 -2.29 -4.42
N TYR A 79 2.26 -2.75 -3.17
CA TYR A 79 1.05 -3.04 -2.44
C TYR A 79 1.11 -2.42 -1.04
N MET A 80 -0.03 -1.88 -0.60
CA MET A 80 -0.19 -1.32 0.73
C MET A 80 -1.50 -1.77 1.36
N ARG A 81 -1.46 -2.04 2.66
CA ARG A 81 -2.60 -2.45 3.49
C ARG A 81 -2.92 -1.41 4.54
N PHE A 82 -4.22 -1.18 4.73
CA PHE A 82 -4.77 -0.42 5.84
C PHE A 82 -5.84 -1.22 6.57
N THR A 83 -5.96 -0.98 7.88
CA THR A 83 -7.05 -1.53 8.71
C THR A 83 -7.99 -0.40 9.14
N ARG A 84 -9.30 -0.62 9.00
CA ARG A 84 -10.33 0.31 9.48
C ARG A 84 -10.44 0.26 11.01
N ASN A 85 -10.26 1.39 11.66
CA ASN A 85 -10.43 1.59 13.09
C ASN A 85 -11.92 1.78 13.48
N PRO A 86 -12.28 1.77 14.78
CA PRO A 86 -13.66 1.94 15.25
C PRO A 86 -14.31 3.27 14.84
N GLU A 87 -13.53 4.32 14.65
CA GLU A 87 -13.96 5.65 14.19
C GLU A 87 -14.28 5.68 12.68
N GLY A 88 -13.93 4.60 11.96
CA GLY A 88 -14.17 4.43 10.53
C GLY A 88 -13.02 4.90 9.63
N ASN A 89 -11.90 5.31 10.21
CA ASN A 89 -10.69 5.72 9.49
C ASN A 89 -9.80 4.51 9.17
N TYR A 90 -9.03 4.60 8.10
CA TYR A 90 -8.08 3.57 7.68
C TYR A 90 -6.67 3.91 8.16
N GLU A 91 -6.12 3.07 9.03
CA GLU A 91 -4.76 3.19 9.55
C GLU A 91 -3.81 2.27 8.78
N TRP A 92 -2.62 2.76 8.47
CA TRP A 92 -1.62 1.97 7.74
C TRP A 92 -1.13 0.80 8.60
N ASP A 93 -1.01 -0.36 7.95
CA ASP A 93 -0.55 -1.59 8.59
C ASP A 93 0.67 -2.19 7.87
N HIS A 94 0.67 -2.18 6.53
CA HIS A 94 1.74 -2.83 5.77
C HIS A 94 2.00 -2.15 4.43
N ILE A 95 3.24 -2.22 3.95
CA ILE A 95 3.65 -1.78 2.61
C ILE A 95 4.75 -2.70 2.09
N GLU A 96 4.66 -3.03 0.80
CA GLU A 96 5.62 -3.85 0.08
C GLU A 96 5.80 -3.29 -1.34
N VAL A 97 7.02 -3.27 -1.85
CA VAL A 97 7.33 -2.87 -3.23
C VAL A 97 8.37 -3.82 -3.78
N ASP A 98 8.10 -4.41 -4.95
CA ASP A 98 9.10 -5.15 -5.70
C ASP A 98 9.92 -4.16 -6.52
N ARG A 99 11.25 -4.18 -6.34
CA ARG A 99 12.16 -3.22 -6.95
C ARG A 99 12.74 -3.67 -8.29
N GLN A 100 12.45 -4.87 -8.75
CA GLN A 100 13.12 -5.45 -9.91
C GLN A 100 12.17 -5.72 -11.08
N ASP A 101 10.88 -5.89 -10.82
CA ASP A 101 9.96 -6.39 -11.84
C ASP A 101 8.94 -5.37 -12.34
N SER A 102 8.49 -5.58 -13.58
CA SER A 102 7.37 -4.83 -14.19
C SER A 102 6.00 -5.45 -13.91
N PHE A 103 5.99 -6.65 -13.35
CA PHE A 103 4.82 -7.48 -13.10
C PHE A 103 5.08 -8.28 -11.83
N HIS A 104 4.30 -8.03 -10.78
CA HIS A 104 4.51 -8.70 -9.50
C HIS A 104 3.21 -9.22 -8.89
N MET A 105 3.31 -10.37 -8.23
CA MET A 105 2.22 -11.03 -7.52
C MET A 105 2.34 -10.78 -6.02
N PHE A 106 1.36 -10.10 -5.44
CA PHE A 106 1.23 -9.99 -3.99
C PHE A 106 0.13 -10.92 -3.46
N LEU A 107 0.40 -11.50 -2.31
CA LEU A 107 -0.56 -12.27 -1.52
C LEU A 107 -0.93 -11.46 -0.28
N PRO A 108 -1.90 -10.54 -0.37
CA PRO A 108 -2.33 -9.75 0.77
C PRO A 108 -2.94 -10.65 1.84
N VAL A 109 -2.13 -11.03 2.84
CA VAL A 109 -2.60 -11.82 3.97
C VAL A 109 -3.59 -10.99 4.77
N THR A 110 -4.81 -11.50 4.97
CA THR A 110 -5.78 -10.92 5.90
C THR A 110 -5.86 -11.78 7.17
N SER A 111 -6.43 -11.25 8.25
CA SER A 111 -6.40 -11.87 9.58
C SER A 111 -7.04 -13.27 9.68
N HIS A 112 -7.74 -13.74 8.64
CA HIS A 112 -8.42 -15.03 8.68
C HIS A 112 -8.19 -15.97 7.48
N GLN A 113 -7.67 -15.50 6.34
CA GLN A 113 -7.24 -16.32 5.18
C GLN A 113 -6.73 -15.40 4.05
N THR A 114 -5.89 -15.94 3.15
CA THR A 114 -5.61 -15.28 1.86
C THR A 114 -6.69 -15.72 0.89
N GLU A 115 -7.72 -14.91 0.72
CA GLU A 115 -8.81 -15.20 -0.24
C GLU A 115 -8.55 -14.56 -1.61
N GLN A 116 -7.58 -13.65 -1.66
CA GLN A 116 -7.30 -12.88 -2.85
C GLN A 116 -5.80 -12.79 -3.11
N MET A 117 -5.48 -12.87 -4.38
CA MET A 117 -4.19 -12.57 -4.96
C MET A 117 -4.33 -11.29 -5.77
N MET A 118 -3.28 -10.47 -5.78
CA MET A 118 -3.25 -9.29 -6.63
C MET A 118 -1.99 -9.27 -7.48
N PHE A 119 -2.16 -8.93 -8.75
CA PHE A 119 -1.06 -8.60 -9.62
C PHE A 119 -1.02 -7.10 -9.81
N VAL A 120 0.15 -6.52 -9.62
CA VAL A 120 0.41 -5.11 -9.93
C VAL A 120 1.42 -5.09 -11.06
N MET A 121 1.09 -4.37 -12.12
CA MET A 121 1.93 -4.29 -13.32
C MET A 121 2.07 -2.85 -13.80
N ASN A 122 3.21 -2.57 -14.42
CA ASN A 122 3.48 -1.30 -15.08
C ASN A 122 3.47 -1.45 -16.61
N HIS A 123 3.56 -0.34 -17.32
CA HIS A 123 3.52 -0.27 -18.78
C HIS A 123 4.69 -0.96 -19.51
N HIS A 124 5.75 -1.37 -18.80
CA HIS A 124 6.82 -2.19 -19.35
C HIS A 124 6.51 -3.69 -19.32
N ASN A 125 5.47 -4.12 -18.60
CA ASN A 125 5.09 -5.54 -18.53
C ASN A 125 4.66 -6.06 -19.90
N GLU A 126 5.27 -7.16 -20.35
CA GLU A 126 4.89 -7.84 -21.60
C GLU A 126 3.92 -9.02 -21.39
N VAL A 127 3.69 -9.44 -20.14
CA VAL A 127 2.80 -10.55 -19.80
C VAL A 127 1.36 -10.20 -20.15
N ALA A 128 0.82 -10.92 -21.14
CA ALA A 128 -0.59 -10.85 -21.52
C ALA A 128 -1.39 -12.05 -21.00
N ASN A 129 -0.73 -13.18 -20.73
CA ASN A 129 -1.36 -14.38 -20.21
C ASN A 129 -0.40 -15.12 -19.27
N MET A 130 -0.95 -15.74 -18.22
CA MET A 130 -0.23 -16.64 -17.34
C MET A 130 -1.07 -17.90 -17.11
N THR A 131 -0.42 -19.05 -17.15
CA THR A 131 -0.98 -20.28 -16.57
C THR A 131 -0.29 -20.59 -15.25
N VAL A 132 -1.07 -20.92 -14.23
CA VAL A 132 -0.56 -21.30 -12.91
C VAL A 132 -1.43 -22.41 -12.33
N ASP A 133 -0.81 -23.39 -11.67
CA ASP A 133 -1.52 -24.39 -10.91
C ASP A 133 -1.73 -23.89 -9.48
N ILE A 134 -2.98 -23.68 -9.07
CA ILE A 134 -3.36 -23.27 -7.72
C ILE A 134 -4.05 -24.44 -7.05
N ASN A 135 -3.45 -24.98 -5.99
CA ASN A 135 -3.96 -26.19 -5.30
C ASN A 135 -4.21 -27.37 -6.26
N GLY A 136 -3.35 -27.51 -7.28
CA GLY A 136 -3.43 -28.57 -8.30
C GLY A 136 -4.46 -28.31 -9.40
N GLN A 137 -5.17 -27.18 -9.38
CA GLN A 137 -6.07 -26.76 -10.44
C GLN A 137 -5.39 -25.71 -11.32
N GLN A 138 -5.24 -26.03 -12.61
CA GLN A 138 -4.69 -25.08 -13.58
C GLN A 138 -5.65 -23.92 -13.81
N GLN A 139 -5.13 -22.70 -13.68
CA GLN A 139 -5.83 -21.45 -13.94
C GLN A 139 -5.16 -20.73 -15.11
N GLU A 140 -5.96 -20.14 -15.99
CA GLU A 140 -5.50 -19.25 -17.07
C GLU A 140 -5.90 -17.81 -16.74
N LEU A 141 -4.92 -16.92 -16.61
CA LEU A 141 -5.11 -15.54 -16.20
C LEU A 141 -4.64 -14.58 -17.31
N LYS A 142 -5.56 -13.75 -17.78
CA LYS A 142 -5.28 -12.73 -18.81
C LYS A 142 -4.97 -11.35 -18.21
N PHE A 143 -4.00 -10.65 -18.76
CA PHE A 143 -3.53 -9.37 -18.25
C PHE A 143 -3.47 -8.31 -19.36
N PRO A 144 -3.66 -7.02 -19.02
CA PRO A 144 -3.45 -5.93 -19.97
C PRO A 144 -1.94 -5.67 -20.14
N ALA A 145 -1.31 -6.39 -21.07
CA ALA A 145 0.09 -6.16 -21.40
C ALA A 145 0.35 -4.70 -21.80
N ASN A 146 1.52 -4.20 -21.42
CA ASN A 146 2.02 -2.85 -21.65
C ASN A 146 1.13 -1.74 -21.07
N GLN A 147 0.43 -2.01 -19.96
CA GLN A 147 -0.40 -1.03 -19.27
C GLN A 147 -0.15 -1.06 -17.77
N ASP A 148 -0.22 0.11 -17.12
CA ASP A 148 -0.25 0.21 -15.68
C ASP A 148 -1.60 -0.31 -15.17
N ALA A 149 -1.61 -1.38 -14.38
CA ALA A 149 -2.85 -2.00 -13.95
C ALA A 149 -2.71 -2.83 -12.66
N VAL A 150 -3.86 -3.04 -12.01
CA VAL A 150 -4.00 -4.04 -10.94
C VAL A 150 -5.01 -5.08 -11.40
N LYS A 151 -4.69 -6.35 -11.19
CA LYS A 151 -5.62 -7.45 -11.38
C LYS A 151 -5.82 -8.22 -10.08
N TRP A 152 -7.05 -8.21 -9.59
CA TRP A 152 -7.47 -9.02 -8.45
C TRP A 152 -7.95 -10.39 -8.91
N ILE A 153 -7.49 -11.43 -8.24
CA ILE A 153 -7.87 -12.82 -8.49
C ILE A 153 -8.41 -13.40 -7.19
N GLU A 154 -9.62 -13.93 -7.23
CA GLU A 154 -10.17 -14.74 -6.15
C GLU A 154 -9.49 -16.10 -6.18
N LEU A 155 -8.94 -16.51 -5.04
CA LEU A 155 -8.30 -17.80 -4.93
C LEU A 155 -9.38 -18.88 -4.72
N PRO A 156 -9.22 -20.08 -5.32
CA PRO A 156 -10.14 -21.18 -5.11
C PRO A 156 -10.14 -21.61 -3.64
N GLU A 157 -11.28 -22.08 -3.11
CA GLU A 157 -11.36 -22.48 -1.70
C GLU A 157 -10.27 -23.50 -1.33
N SER A 158 -9.62 -23.28 -0.19
CA SER A 158 -8.66 -24.20 0.42
C SER A 158 -9.25 -24.83 1.67
N SER A 159 -9.14 -26.16 1.79
CA SER A 159 -9.68 -26.91 2.92
C SER A 159 -8.95 -26.66 4.24
N ASP A 160 -7.68 -26.27 4.19
CA ASP A 160 -6.84 -25.97 5.35
C ASP A 160 -6.35 -24.52 5.39
N GLY A 161 -6.79 -23.69 4.43
CA GLY A 161 -6.39 -22.29 4.28
C GLY A 161 -4.99 -22.10 3.69
N SER A 162 -4.29 -23.18 3.30
CA SER A 162 -3.01 -23.11 2.63
C SER A 162 -3.16 -23.06 1.12
N TYR A 163 -2.19 -22.43 0.44
CA TYR A 163 -2.15 -22.34 -1.01
C TYR A 163 -0.80 -22.80 -1.54
N SER A 164 -0.85 -23.64 -2.57
CA SER A 164 0.32 -24.01 -3.37
C SER A 164 0.17 -23.43 -4.77
N PHE A 165 1.20 -22.72 -5.22
CA PHE A 165 1.27 -22.14 -6.55
C PHE A 165 2.44 -22.76 -7.30
N GLN A 166 2.17 -23.43 -8.42
CA GLN A 166 3.14 -24.22 -9.15
C GLN A 166 3.02 -24.03 -10.66
N HIS A 167 4.07 -24.46 -11.38
CA HIS A 167 4.10 -24.55 -12.85
C HIS A 167 3.71 -23.26 -13.58
N TYR A 168 4.20 -22.12 -13.09
CA TYR A 168 4.03 -20.84 -13.75
C TYR A 168 4.55 -20.90 -15.19
N LYS A 169 3.72 -20.42 -16.12
CA LYS A 169 4.14 -20.09 -17.48
C LYS A 169 3.53 -18.77 -17.87
N TYR A 170 4.35 -17.92 -18.46
CA TYR A 170 3.97 -16.57 -18.85
C TYR A 170 4.04 -16.46 -20.36
N TYR A 171 3.13 -15.71 -20.94
CA TYR A 171 3.02 -15.54 -22.38
C TYR A 171 2.79 -14.06 -22.72
N ASP A 172 3.43 -13.62 -23.80
CA ASP A 172 3.15 -12.31 -24.38
C ASP A 172 1.82 -12.29 -25.15
N LYS A 173 1.48 -11.12 -25.69
CA LYS A 173 0.25 -10.90 -26.47
C LYS A 173 0.14 -11.74 -27.74
N ASP A 174 1.26 -12.22 -28.26
CA ASP A 174 1.35 -13.03 -29.48
C ASP A 174 1.34 -14.53 -29.15
N GLY A 175 1.28 -14.89 -27.86
CA GLY A 175 1.24 -16.27 -27.36
C GLY A 175 2.61 -16.93 -27.25
N LYS A 176 3.70 -16.16 -27.38
CA LYS A 176 5.06 -16.67 -27.17
C LYS A 176 5.33 -16.74 -25.67
N GLN A 177 5.86 -17.89 -25.22
CA GLN A 177 6.23 -18.06 -23.82
C GLN A 177 7.44 -17.18 -23.47
N LEU A 178 7.35 -16.53 -22.31
CA LEU A 178 8.43 -15.77 -21.68
C LEU A 178 9.21 -16.71 -20.76
N GLU A 179 10.54 -16.71 -20.85
CA GLU A 179 11.39 -17.66 -20.11
C GLU A 179 11.95 -17.09 -18.80
N ASP A 180 12.05 -15.75 -18.68
CA ASP A 180 12.59 -15.07 -17.50
C ASP A 180 11.63 -13.97 -17.03
N LEU A 181 11.06 -14.14 -15.83
CA LEU A 181 10.32 -13.16 -15.04
C LEU A 181 10.68 -13.34 -13.57
#